data_AF-M3FFM1-F1
#
_entry.id   AF-M3FFM1-F1
#
_cell.length_a   1.000
_cell.length_b   1.000
_cell.length_c   1.000
_cell.angle_alpha   90.00
_cell.angle_beta   90.00
_cell.angle_gamma   90.00
#
_symmetry.space_group_name_H-M   'P 1'
#
loop_
_entity.id
_entity.type
_entity.pdbx_description
1 polymer ?
#
loop_
_entity_poly.entity_id
_entity_poly.type
_entity_poly.pdbx_seq_one_letter_code
_entity_poly.pdbx_strand_id
1 'polypeptide(L)'
;MLGFTLFTFENALEGSFGTIIMIFLSGNFAFSCIGIFVGSRASNSQVGNGLINAVTFPMMTLSGVFFSYQNFPEIVLPIIKNLPLTLMADSLRAVFIEGAGFISVIPAMITLFIYGIVFLFAGNKIFRWS
;
A
#
# COMPACT_ATOMS: atom_id res chain seq x y z
N MET A 1 25.42 3.85 -8.02
CA MET A 1 24.48 2.72 -7.99
C MET A 1 23.35 2.90 -9.01
N LEU A 2 22.67 4.05 -9.12
CA LEU A 2 21.61 4.29 -10.13
C LEU A 2 22.09 4.40 -11.59
N GLY A 3 23.29 4.95 -11.82
CA GLY A 3 23.82 5.12 -13.19
C GLY A 3 24.25 3.81 -13.86
N PHE A 4 24.60 2.78 -13.08
CA PHE A 4 25.06 1.49 -13.60
C PHE A 4 23.88 0.62 -14.07
N THR A 5 22.74 0.68 -13.36
CA THR A 5 21.52 -0.06 -13.71
C THR A 5 20.89 0.43 -15.00
N LEU A 6 20.87 1.74 -15.25
CA LEU A 6 20.35 2.31 -16.50
C LEU A 6 21.21 1.98 -17.73
N PHE A 7 22.52 1.81 -17.54
CA PHE A 7 23.47 1.52 -18.62
C PHE A 7 23.58 0.02 -18.95
N THR A 8 23.24 -0.86 -18.01
CA THR A 8 23.41 -2.32 -18.16
C THR A 8 22.10 -3.04 -18.47
N PHE A 9 20.96 -2.48 -18.06
CA PHE A 9 19.65 -3.05 -18.32
C PHE A 9 18.85 -2.13 -19.25
N GLU A 10 18.97 -2.35 -20.57
CA GLU A 10 18.16 -1.67 -21.58
C GLU A 10 16.63 -1.88 -21.36
N ASN A 11 16.24 -2.91 -20.59
CA ASN A 11 14.85 -3.28 -20.27
C ASN A 11 14.59 -3.58 -18.75
N ALA A 12 15.25 -2.90 -17.79
CA ALA A 12 14.96 -3.16 -16.36
C ALA A 12 13.54 -2.76 -15.89
N LEU A 13 12.81 -2.03 -16.73
CA LEU A 13 11.43 -1.63 -16.53
C LEU A 13 10.63 -2.14 -17.73
N GLU A 14 10.14 -3.39 -17.65
CA GLU A 14 9.19 -3.86 -18.66
C GLU A 14 7.86 -3.09 -18.57
N GLY A 15 7.51 -2.64 -17.36
CA GLY A 15 6.33 -1.85 -17.10
C GLY A 15 6.46 -0.35 -17.40
N SER A 16 5.34 0.30 -17.69
CA SER A 16 5.27 1.74 -17.92
C SER A 16 5.58 2.54 -16.65
N PHE A 17 6.55 3.47 -16.74
CA PHE A 17 6.89 4.38 -15.64
C PHE A 17 5.68 5.17 -15.12
N GLY A 18 4.75 5.55 -16.00
CA GLY A 18 3.51 6.23 -15.63
C GLY A 18 2.59 5.35 -14.78
N THR A 19 2.55 4.04 -15.03
CA THR A 19 1.76 3.09 -14.24
C THR A 19 2.30 2.97 -12.82
N ILE A 20 3.63 2.92 -12.68
CA ILE A 20 4.31 2.87 -11.37
C ILE A 20 3.96 4.12 -10.56
N ILE A 21 4.11 5.31 -11.14
CA ILE A 21 3.77 6.57 -10.46
C ILE A 21 2.31 6.54 -10.00
N MET A 22 1.37 6.10 -10.84
CA MET A 22 -0.03 6.05 -10.47
C MET A 22 -0.34 5.07 -9.33
N ILE A 23 0.29 3.90 -9.31
CA ILE A 23 0.18 2.95 -8.18
C ILE A 23 0.73 3.61 -6.91
N PHE A 24 1.89 4.26 -7.00
CA PHE A 24 2.49 4.98 -5.87
C PHE A 24 1.58 6.09 -5.33
N LEU A 25 0.99 6.91 -6.20
CA LEU A 25 0.07 7.98 -5.80
C LEU A 25 -1.19 7.41 -5.12
N SER A 26 -1.76 6.34 -5.69
CA SER A 26 -2.95 5.67 -5.13
C SER A 26 -2.65 5.06 -3.76
N GLY A 27 -1.50 4.40 -3.62
CA GLY A 27 -1.05 3.83 -2.35
C GLY A 27 -0.78 4.91 -1.30
N ASN A 28 -0.05 5.98 -1.66
CA ASN A 28 0.22 7.10 -0.76
C ASN A 28 -1.07 7.74 -0.27
N PHE A 29 -2.03 7.97 -1.15
CA PHE A 29 -3.35 8.48 -0.76
C PHE A 29 -4.04 7.57 0.27
N ALA A 30 -4.09 6.27 0.01
CA ALA A 30 -4.67 5.30 0.94
C ALA A 30 -3.98 5.32 2.31
N PHE A 31 -2.64 5.28 2.33
CA PHE A 31 -1.86 5.28 3.57
C PHE A 31 -1.95 6.59 4.34
N SER A 32 -2.00 7.74 3.65
CA SER A 32 -2.23 9.02 4.29
C SER A 32 -3.59 9.07 4.98
N CYS A 33 -4.65 8.58 4.33
CA CYS A 33 -5.99 8.52 4.94
C CYS A 33 -6.04 7.55 6.13
N ILE A 34 -5.37 6.40 6.06
CA ILE A 34 -5.21 5.47 7.19
C ILE A 34 -4.46 6.16 8.35
N GLY A 35 -3.37 6.86 8.06
CA GLY A 35 -2.59 7.60 9.06
C GLY A 35 -3.41 8.68 9.74
N ILE A 36 -4.21 9.44 8.98
CA ILE A 36 -5.14 10.44 9.53
C ILE A 36 -6.20 9.76 10.42
N PHE A 37 -6.79 8.66 9.97
CA PHE A 37 -7.78 7.91 10.74
C PHE A 37 -7.20 7.43 12.08
N VAL A 38 -6.04 6.79 12.06
CA VAL A 38 -5.37 6.28 13.26
C VAL A 38 -4.93 7.42 14.17
N GLY A 39 -4.38 8.50 13.60
CA GLY A 39 -3.92 9.67 14.33
C GLY A 39 -5.05 10.52 14.94
N SER A 40 -6.25 10.50 14.37
CA SER A 40 -7.40 11.30 14.85
C SER A 40 -7.82 11.00 16.29
N ARG A 41 -7.46 9.83 16.81
CA ARG A 41 -7.75 9.37 18.18
C ARG A 41 -6.61 9.60 19.17
N ALA A 42 -5.46 10.07 18.71
CA ALA A 42 -4.29 10.22 19.54
C ALA A 42 -4.34 11.50 20.38
N SER A 43 -4.24 11.37 21.70
CA SER A 43 -4.22 12.52 22.62
C SER A 43 -2.90 13.32 22.56
N ASN A 44 -1.84 12.70 22.04
CA ASN A 44 -0.53 13.34 21.84
C ASN A 44 0.23 12.65 20.69
N SER A 45 1.29 13.30 20.20
CA SER A 45 2.10 12.80 19.08
C SER A 45 2.77 11.46 19.37
N GLN A 46 3.12 11.17 20.63
CA GLN A 46 3.75 9.90 21.03
C GLN A 46 2.76 8.73 20.90
N VAL A 47 1.53 8.91 21.37
CA VAL A 47 0.44 7.93 21.25
C VAL A 47 0.07 7.75 19.78
N GLY A 48 0.05 8.83 19.00
CA GLY A 48 -0.22 8.76 17.56
C GLY A 48 0.80 7.91 16.81
N ASN A 49 2.10 8.16 17.04
CA ASN A 49 3.16 7.34 16.47
C ASN A 49 3.09 5.88 16.94
N GLY A 50 2.77 5.64 18.22
CA GLY A 50 2.57 4.29 18.75
C GLY A 50 1.46 3.53 18.04
N LEU A 51 0.30 4.18 17.83
CA LEU A 51 -0.84 3.59 17.12
C LEU A 51 -0.53 3.32 15.65
N ILE A 52 0.13 4.25 14.96
CA ILE A 52 0.55 4.05 13.56
C ILE A 52 1.47 2.84 13.46
N ASN A 53 2.50 2.76 14.31
CA ASN A 53 3.44 1.64 14.29
C ASN A 53 2.78 0.31 14.65
N ALA A 54 1.82 0.31 15.58
CA ALA A 54 1.05 -0.89 15.95
C ALA A 54 0.21 -1.42 14.79
N VAL A 55 -0.22 -0.57 13.86
CA VAL A 55 -0.96 -0.95 12.64
C VAL A 55 0.00 -1.33 11.51
N THR A 56 1.08 -0.57 11.34
CA THR A 56 2.08 -0.76 10.28
C THR A 56 2.84 -2.06 10.45
N PHE A 57 3.23 -2.44 11.67
CA PHE A 57 4.04 -3.63 11.92
C PHE A 57 3.35 -4.94 11.49
N PRO A 58 2.08 -5.21 11.88
CA PRO A 58 1.34 -6.36 11.36
C PRO A 58 1.16 -6.30 9.85
N MET A 59 0.87 -5.12 9.29
CA MET A 59 0.72 -4.96 7.84
C MET A 59 2.01 -5.34 7.11
N MET A 60 3.16 -4.84 7.55
CA MET A 60 4.47 -5.17 6.94
C MET A 60 4.79 -6.66 7.03
N THR A 61 4.49 -7.28 8.17
CA THR A 61 4.77 -8.71 8.39
C THR A 61 3.89 -9.60 7.50
N LEU A 62 2.61 -9.27 7.38
CA LEU A 62 1.63 -10.08 6.67
C LEU A 62 1.60 -9.82 5.15
N SER A 63 2.02 -8.64 4.68
CA SER A 63 1.79 -8.19 3.30
C SER A 63 2.57 -8.90 2.20
N GLY A 64 3.39 -9.90 2.53
CA GLY A 64 4.23 -10.55 1.52
C GLY A 64 5.52 -9.81 1.23
N VAL A 65 5.74 -8.62 1.82
CA VAL A 65 6.93 -7.80 1.56
C VAL A 65 8.17 -8.41 2.22
N PHE A 66 8.05 -8.86 3.47
CA PHE A 66 9.14 -9.52 4.20
C PHE A 66 9.09 -11.04 4.12
N PHE A 67 7.91 -11.63 4.23
CA PHE A 67 7.69 -13.07 4.19
C PHE A 67 6.63 -13.40 3.16
N SER A 68 6.90 -14.33 2.24
CA SER A 68 5.90 -14.76 1.26
C SER A 68 4.67 -15.32 1.98
N TYR A 69 3.49 -14.76 1.69
CA TYR A 69 2.24 -15.19 2.28
C TYR A 69 1.65 -16.45 1.60
N GLN A 70 2.33 -17.03 0.61
CA GLN A 70 1.84 -18.19 -0.16
C GLN A 70 1.63 -19.44 0.70
N ASN A 71 2.38 -19.60 1.79
CA ASN A 71 2.28 -20.75 2.71
C ASN A 71 1.37 -20.48 3.91
N PHE A 72 0.64 -19.35 3.94
CA PHE A 72 -0.31 -19.09 5.02
C PHE A 72 -1.59 -19.94 4.84
N PRO A 73 -2.31 -20.24 5.93
CA PRO A 73 -3.58 -20.97 5.85
C PRO A 73 -4.57 -20.29 4.90
N GLU A 74 -5.34 -21.08 4.14
CA GLU A 74 -6.32 -20.57 3.16
C GLU A 74 -7.35 -19.59 3.75
N ILE A 75 -7.61 -19.71 5.06
CA ILE A 75 -8.54 -18.86 5.81
C ILE A 75 -8.03 -17.41 5.94
N VAL A 76 -6.72 -17.20 6.08
CA VAL A 76 -6.12 -15.86 6.28
C VAL A 76 -5.65 -15.20 5.00
N LEU A 77 -5.38 -15.99 3.95
CA LEU A 77 -5.05 -15.51 2.61
C LEU A 77 -5.98 -14.41 2.06
N PRO A 78 -7.33 -14.49 2.15
CA PRO A 78 -8.20 -13.43 1.64
C PRO A 78 -8.06 -12.13 2.44
N ILE A 79 -7.74 -12.20 3.74
CA ILE A 79 -7.51 -11.02 4.56
C ILE A 79 -6.20 -10.36 4.15
N ILE A 80 -5.14 -11.16 4.01
CA ILE A 80 -3.81 -10.69 3.65
C ILE A 80 -3.82 -10.03 2.26
N LYS A 81 -4.46 -10.67 1.27
CA LYS A 81 -4.56 -10.15 -0.11
C LYS A 81 -5.35 -8.84 -0.21
N ASN A 82 -6.27 -8.60 0.72
CA ASN A 82 -7.03 -7.35 0.79
C ASN A 82 -6.29 -6.24 1.54
N LEU A 83 -5.17 -6.52 2.22
CA LEU A 83 -4.42 -5.45 2.89
C LEU A 83 -3.91 -4.44 1.85
N PRO A 84 -4.05 -3.13 2.12
CA PRO A 84 -3.62 -2.09 1.17
C PRO A 84 -2.13 -2.20 0.83
N LEU A 85 -1.31 -2.62 1.80
CA LEU A 85 0.12 -2.85 1.58
C LEU A 85 0.39 -4.03 0.66
N THR A 86 -0.38 -5.12 0.76
CA THR A 86 -0.27 -6.28 -0.13
C THR A 86 -0.66 -5.90 -1.56
N LEU A 87 -1.80 -5.23 -1.72
CA LEU A 87 -2.29 -4.76 -3.01
C LEU A 87 -1.27 -3.86 -3.72
N MET A 88 -0.65 -2.93 -2.99
CA MET A 88 0.39 -2.06 -3.53
C MET A 88 1.65 -2.85 -3.88
N ALA A 89 2.14 -3.70 -2.98
CA ALA A 89 3.36 -4.49 -3.19
C ALA A 89 3.23 -5.43 -4.40
N ASP A 90 2.11 -6.12 -4.52
CA ASP A 90 1.86 -7.06 -5.61
C ASP A 90 1.65 -6.34 -6.94
N SER A 91 0.96 -5.19 -6.95
CA SER A 91 0.84 -4.37 -8.16
C SER A 91 2.19 -3.84 -8.64
N LEU A 92 3.04 -3.39 -7.71
CA LEU A 92 4.39 -2.96 -8.06
C LEU A 92 5.22 -4.13 -8.60
N ARG A 93 5.18 -5.31 -7.97
CA ARG A 93 5.87 -6.51 -8.47
C ARG A 93 5.41 -6.89 -9.87
N ALA A 94 4.10 -6.91 -10.12
CA ALA A 94 3.55 -7.23 -11.43
C ALA A 94 4.08 -6.27 -12.52
N VAL A 95 4.18 -4.98 -12.22
CA VAL A 95 4.67 -3.99 -13.19
C VAL A 95 6.20 -4.02 -13.35
N PHE A 96 6.95 -4.19 -12.25
CA PHE A 96 8.41 -4.20 -12.28
C PHE A 96 9.00 -5.50 -12.82
N ILE A 97 8.41 -6.65 -12.48
CA ILE A 97 8.97 -7.98 -12.75
C ILE A 97 8.29 -8.63 -13.96
N GLU A 98 6.96 -8.52 -14.05
CA GLU A 98 6.16 -9.22 -15.07
C GLU A 98 5.77 -8.32 -16.25
N GLY A 99 6.19 -7.05 -16.24
CA GLY A 99 5.85 -6.10 -17.30
C GLY A 99 4.36 -5.83 -17.44
N ALA A 100 3.59 -6.04 -16.35
CA ALA A 100 2.14 -5.99 -16.41
C ALA A 100 1.62 -4.62 -16.87
N GLY A 101 0.72 -4.61 -17.85
CA GLY A 101 0.14 -3.39 -18.41
C GLY A 101 -0.81 -2.69 -17.43
N PHE A 102 -1.04 -1.39 -17.64
CA PHE A 102 -1.89 -0.53 -16.80
C PHE A 102 -3.24 -1.17 -16.43
N ILE A 103 -3.90 -1.83 -17.38
CA ILE A 103 -5.23 -2.43 -17.19
C ILE A 103 -5.24 -3.48 -16.06
N SER A 104 -4.15 -4.21 -15.86
CA SER A 104 -4.06 -5.27 -14.84
C SER A 104 -4.02 -4.73 -13.41
N VAL A 105 -3.51 -3.50 -13.21
CA VAL A 105 -3.34 -2.89 -11.89
C VAL A 105 -4.46 -1.91 -11.52
N ILE A 106 -5.33 -1.56 -12.47
CA ILE A 106 -6.53 -0.72 -12.22
C ILE A 106 -7.35 -1.25 -11.03
N PRO A 107 -7.69 -2.55 -10.92
CA PRO A 107 -8.51 -3.04 -9.80
C PRO A 107 -7.86 -2.78 -8.44
N ALA A 108 -6.54 -2.97 -8.33
CA ALA A 108 -5.80 -2.71 -7.11
C ALA A 108 -5.75 -1.20 -6.80
N MET A 109 -5.52 -0.35 -7.81
CA MET A 109 -5.55 1.11 -7.65
C MET A 109 -6.91 1.61 -7.18
N ILE A 110 -8.01 1.12 -7.78
CA ILE A 110 -9.37 1.45 -7.38
C ILE A 110 -9.61 1.03 -5.93
N THR A 111 -9.16 -0.17 -5.55
CA THR A 111 -9.32 -0.68 -4.18
C THR A 111 -8.54 0.16 -3.17
N LEU A 112 -7.31 0.58 -3.50
CA LEU A 112 -6.54 1.53 -2.69
C LEU A 112 -7.26 2.88 -2.55
N PHE A 113 -7.84 3.40 -3.64
CA PHE A 113 -8.65 4.61 -3.59
C PHE A 113 -9.89 4.46 -2.70
N ILE A 114 -10.60 3.33 -2.80
CA ILE A 114 -11.74 3.02 -1.95
C ILE A 114 -11.30 2.97 -0.48
N TYR A 115 -10.19 2.33 -0.15
CA TYR A 115 -9.64 2.35 1.21
C TYR A 115 -9.38 3.79 1.69
N GLY A 116 -8.71 4.60 0.87
CA GLY A 116 -8.45 6.00 1.20
C GLY A 116 -9.73 6.77 1.51
N ILE A 117 -10.74 6.66 0.65
CA ILE A 117 -12.06 7.28 0.85
C ILE A 117 -12.70 6.77 2.15
N VAL A 118 -12.78 5.46 2.35
CA VAL A 118 -13.41 4.85 3.54
C VAL A 118 -12.74 5.35 4.82
N PHE A 119 -11.41 5.34 4.90
CA PHE A 119 -10.68 5.82 6.07
C PHE A 119 -10.77 7.33 6.25
N LEU A 120 -10.81 8.11 5.17
CA LEU A 120 -11.02 9.55 5.22
C LEU A 120 -12.39 9.90 5.82
N PHE A 121 -13.46 9.27 5.33
CA PHE A 121 -14.81 9.48 5.84
C PHE A 121 -14.96 8.97 7.29
N ALA A 122 -14.39 7.81 7.60
CA ALA A 122 -14.36 7.28 8.96
C ALA A 122 -13.59 8.21 9.92
N GLY A 123 -12.47 8.77 9.45
CA GLY A 123 -11.65 9.73 10.18
C GLY A 123 -12.41 11.01 10.47
N ASN A 124 -13.06 11.59 9.45
CA ASN A 124 -13.85 12.81 9.60
C ASN A 124 -15.00 12.66 10.61
N LYS A 125 -15.64 11.48 10.67
CA LYS A 125 -16.71 11.20 11.64
C LYS A 125 -16.20 11.07 13.09
N ILE A 126 -14.97 10.59 13.26
CA ILE A 126 -14.33 10.42 14.58
C ILE A 126 -13.66 11.72 15.05
N PHE A 127 -13.29 12.58 14.11
CA PHE A 127 -12.74 13.91 14.36
C PHE A 127 -13.78 14.82 15.02
N ARG A 128 -13.99 14.63 16.32
CA ARG A 128 -14.74 15.57 17.16
C ARG A 128 -13.87 16.82 17.30
N TRP A 129 -14.29 17.88 16.61
CA TRP A 129 -13.91 19.25 16.96
C TRP A 129 -14.02 19.41 18.47
N SER A 130 -12.88 19.59 19.13
CA SER A 130 -12.77 20.02 20.51
C SER A 130 -11.92 21.27 20.56
#